data_AF-A0A8H7UAR8-F1
#
_entry.id   AF-A0A8H7UAR8-F1
#
_cell.length_a   1.000
_cell.length_b   1.000
_cell.length_c   1.000
_cell.angle_alpha   90.00
_cell.angle_beta   90.00
_cell.angle_gamma   90.00
#
_symmetry.space_group_name_H-M   'P 1'
#
loop_
_entity.id
_entity.type
_entity.pdbx_description
1 polymer ?
#
loop_
_entity_poly.entity_id
_entity_poly.type
_entity_poly.pdbx_seq_one_letter_code
_entity_poly.pdbx_strand_id
1 'polypeptide(L)'
;MKTPSLTLLSPLNTVHPKVVVTDAYASKYSPTTVAERGIWKHEPETNLRRCSSSSIHTPVTPKPSQIHVATNKSDIKFTGPAGDLTYGTLYTPETTITNTVRELQRSLKESKDYTTSLETKLEHQTSAQQTLKQELFELNIKYTSELARADNIGHEKSKIELELEDLTATLFEQANEMVAHEKRISQALEADNWRLCKDLSAALGRLAEETMQLTELKDKFSKQDTDWRQRRLPYPTSPTMSHRVEIEQKSNVNETDRSRIKIPLPSHLPDINVNSKPYQDFVHFLTHCKITPTKFQYSLPYIKRSQIEDVEPCLWFGEHAPVTCKKILQAIMRQSCFIEEYKSSIEIERSMASTWLSLRKEEENDRCQLCLSKSTVTFRFRLSEKCDWIYVDGACRQKLVAVCNYYAFIRNILGGLYTSQIPQSLYQENLMLKAKMFQARVGMKIHQSAETSVISTKK
;
A
#
# COMPACT_ATOMS: atom_id res chain seq x y z
N MET A 1 -65.71 -28.98 -43.07
CA MET A 1 -66.64 -29.97 -42.47
C MET A 1 -65.98 -30.48 -41.19
N LYS A 2 -66.34 -29.87 -40.05
CA LYS A 2 -67.14 -30.46 -38.96
C LYS A 2 -66.49 -31.67 -38.29
N THR A 3 -66.10 -31.45 -37.04
CA THR A 3 -65.73 -32.41 -35.98
C THR A 3 -66.80 -33.48 -35.75
N PRO A 4 -66.48 -34.53 -34.98
CA PRO A 4 -66.91 -34.59 -33.56
C PRO A 4 -65.89 -35.36 -32.68
N SER A 5 -66.04 -35.58 -31.38
CA SER A 5 -66.57 -34.86 -30.23
C SER A 5 -66.11 -35.66 -28.98
N LEU A 6 -66.08 -34.99 -27.83
CA LEU A 6 -65.62 -35.45 -26.51
C LEU A 6 -66.49 -36.52 -25.85
N THR A 7 -65.86 -37.28 -24.95
CA THR A 7 -66.40 -37.96 -23.76
C THR A 7 -65.19 -38.30 -22.86
N LEU A 8 -65.19 -38.34 -21.52
CA LEU A 8 -65.90 -37.71 -20.39
C LEU A 8 -65.26 -38.36 -19.13
N LEU A 9 -65.21 -37.62 -18.01
CA LEU A 9 -65.17 -38.09 -16.60
C LEU A 9 -63.81 -38.18 -15.84
N SER A 10 -63.81 -37.37 -14.77
CA SER A 10 -62.98 -37.16 -13.56
C SER A 10 -62.87 -38.41 -12.63
N PRO A 11 -62.43 -38.36 -11.34
CA PRO A 11 -61.79 -37.31 -10.51
C PRO A 11 -60.69 -37.79 -9.47
N LEU A 12 -60.16 -36.83 -8.69
CA LEU A 12 -59.70 -36.88 -7.28
C LEU A 12 -58.29 -37.38 -6.85
N ASN A 13 -57.62 -36.45 -6.14
CA ASN A 13 -56.79 -36.57 -4.93
C ASN A 13 -55.40 -37.23 -4.97
N THR A 14 -54.34 -36.45 -4.70
CA THR A 14 -53.69 -36.46 -3.37
C THR A 14 -52.74 -35.27 -3.14
N VAL A 15 -53.13 -34.40 -2.20
CA VAL A 15 -52.36 -33.78 -1.10
C VAL A 15 -50.85 -33.55 -1.30
N HIS A 16 -50.45 -32.27 -1.41
CA HIS A 16 -49.12 -31.77 -1.04
C HIS A 16 -49.17 -31.15 0.37
N PRO A 17 -48.22 -31.44 1.27
CA PRO A 17 -48.08 -30.72 2.53
C PRO A 17 -47.38 -29.36 2.32
N LYS A 18 -48.05 -28.30 2.80
CA LYS A 18 -47.47 -26.99 3.08
C LYS A 18 -46.41 -27.13 4.18
N VAL A 19 -45.19 -26.67 3.91
CA VAL A 19 -44.33 -26.12 4.95
C VAL A 19 -44.00 -24.68 4.59
N VAL A 20 -44.26 -23.85 5.59
CA VAL A 20 -44.24 -22.39 5.64
C VAL A 20 -42.80 -21.91 5.54
N VAL A 21 -42.50 -21.09 4.54
CA VAL A 21 -41.31 -20.21 4.55
C VAL A 21 -41.81 -18.84 4.97
N THR A 22 -41.44 -18.42 6.18
CA THR A 22 -41.63 -17.05 6.65
C THR A 22 -40.57 -16.16 6.00
N ASP A 23 -40.99 -15.35 5.03
CA ASP A 23 -40.25 -14.21 4.53
C ASP A 23 -40.20 -13.11 5.60
N ALA A 24 -39.00 -12.84 6.12
CA ALA A 24 -38.62 -11.57 6.74
C ALA A 24 -37.11 -11.55 7.00
N TYR A 25 -36.33 -10.91 6.11
CA TYR A 25 -35.58 -9.70 6.44
C TYR A 25 -34.93 -9.14 5.18
N ALA A 26 -35.31 -7.92 4.87
CA ALA A 26 -35.08 -7.24 3.61
C ALA A 26 -33.60 -6.96 3.33
N SER A 27 -33.22 -7.28 2.11
CA SER A 27 -32.11 -6.69 1.36
C SER A 27 -32.25 -5.16 1.35
N LYS A 28 -31.31 -4.46 1.97
CA LYS A 28 -31.04 -3.05 1.70
C LYS A 28 -29.83 -2.96 0.77
N TYR A 29 -30.07 -3.14 -0.51
CA TYR A 29 -29.25 -2.54 -1.56
C TYR A 29 -30.18 -1.78 -2.48
N SER A 30 -30.32 -0.48 -2.21
CA SER A 30 -30.88 0.45 -3.17
C SER A 30 -29.81 0.75 -4.22
N PRO A 31 -30.18 0.81 -5.51
CA PRO A 31 -29.29 1.22 -6.58
C PRO A 31 -29.22 2.76 -6.58
N THR A 32 -28.07 3.33 -6.27
CA THR A 32 -27.91 4.78 -6.42
C THR A 32 -27.60 5.09 -7.88
N THR A 33 -28.64 5.55 -8.56
CA THR A 33 -28.63 6.31 -9.81
C THR A 33 -27.47 7.29 -9.88
N VAL A 34 -26.73 7.18 -10.99
CA VAL A 34 -25.84 8.21 -11.52
C VAL A 34 -26.66 9.46 -11.81
N ALA A 35 -26.46 10.50 -11.02
CA ALA A 35 -26.89 11.86 -11.35
C ALA A 35 -25.63 12.69 -11.57
N GLU A 36 -25.44 13.09 -12.81
CA GLU A 36 -24.50 14.11 -13.25
C GLU A 36 -24.69 15.40 -12.44
N ARG A 37 -23.60 15.88 -11.84
CA ARG A 37 -23.23 17.30 -11.68
C ARG A 37 -21.94 17.35 -10.88
N GLY A 38 -20.87 17.82 -11.52
CA GLY A 38 -19.62 18.11 -10.81
C GLY A 38 -18.41 18.10 -11.73
N ILE A 39 -18.32 19.12 -12.59
CA ILE A 39 -17.10 19.48 -13.31
C ILE A 39 -16.04 19.83 -12.26
N TRP A 40 -15.02 18.99 -12.08
CA TRP A 40 -13.85 19.33 -11.27
C TRP A 40 -12.88 20.15 -12.13
N LYS A 41 -12.96 21.48 -11.97
CA LYS A 41 -11.83 22.36 -12.22
C LYS A 41 -10.90 22.27 -11.01
N HIS A 42 -9.65 21.91 -11.22
CA HIS A 42 -8.59 22.09 -10.22
C HIS A 42 -8.05 23.52 -10.34
N GLU A 43 -8.44 24.37 -9.40
CA GLU A 43 -7.65 25.52 -8.94
C GLU A 43 -6.93 25.11 -7.62
N PRO A 44 -5.72 25.60 -7.35
CA PRO A 44 -5.00 25.26 -6.12
C PRO A 44 -5.31 26.29 -5.02
N GLU A 45 -5.82 25.84 -3.87
CA GLU A 45 -5.83 26.65 -2.64
C GLU A 45 -4.92 26.06 -1.56
N THR A 46 -3.83 26.78 -1.33
CA THR A 46 -2.94 26.70 -0.18
C THR A 46 -3.61 27.35 1.04
N ASN A 47 -3.76 26.60 2.13
CA ASN A 47 -4.09 27.16 3.45
C ASN A 47 -2.83 27.65 4.16
N LEU A 48 -2.47 28.93 3.94
CA LEU A 48 -1.68 29.73 4.88
C LEU A 48 -2.63 30.79 5.47
N ARG A 49 -2.76 30.77 6.80
CA ARG A 49 -3.62 31.68 7.57
C ARG A 49 -3.28 33.15 7.25
N ARG A 50 -4.24 33.86 6.66
CA ARG A 50 -4.21 35.31 6.42
C ARG A 50 -4.80 36.04 7.62
N CYS A 51 -3.97 36.82 8.31
CA CYS A 51 -4.40 37.94 9.13
C CYS A 51 -4.81 39.11 8.20
N SER A 52 -5.84 39.84 8.62
CA SER A 52 -6.53 40.92 7.93
C SER A 52 -5.59 42.01 7.41
N SER A 53 -5.73 42.38 6.14
CA SER A 53 -5.02 43.50 5.50
C SER A 53 -5.92 44.74 5.42
N SER A 54 -5.37 45.86 5.87
CA SER A 54 -5.87 47.21 5.59
C SER A 54 -5.32 47.65 4.23
N SER A 55 -6.19 48.23 3.40
CA SER A 55 -5.95 48.66 2.02
C SER A 55 -4.74 49.60 1.85
N ILE A 56 -3.84 49.27 0.93
CA ILE A 56 -2.86 50.21 0.36
C ILE A 56 -3.31 50.53 -1.06
N HIS A 57 -3.74 51.78 -1.25
CA HIS A 57 -4.06 52.37 -2.54
C HIS A 57 -2.78 52.58 -3.38
N THR A 58 -2.93 52.38 -4.69
CA THR A 58 -1.97 52.77 -5.73
C THR A 58 -1.77 54.28 -5.75
N PRO A 59 -0.52 54.80 -5.86
CA PRO A 59 -0.32 56.22 -6.13
C PRO A 59 -0.46 56.49 -7.63
N VAL A 60 -1.51 57.22 -7.95
CA VAL A 60 -1.69 57.95 -9.22
C VAL A 60 -0.58 59.01 -9.34
N THR A 61 0.04 59.09 -10.51
CA THR A 61 0.93 60.18 -10.92
C THR A 61 0.23 61.54 -10.85
N PRO A 62 0.77 62.57 -10.16
CA PRO A 62 0.31 63.93 -10.33
C PRO A 62 1.11 64.66 -11.43
N LYS A 63 0.36 65.29 -12.34
CA LYS A 63 0.82 66.35 -13.27
C LYS A 63 1.44 67.54 -12.49
N PRO A 64 2.27 68.37 -13.15
CA PRO A 64 2.86 69.54 -12.53
C PRO A 64 1.80 70.63 -12.37
N SER A 65 1.43 70.93 -11.12
CA SER A 65 0.53 72.03 -10.78
C SER A 65 1.33 73.16 -10.16
N GLN A 66 1.10 74.34 -10.72
CA GLN A 66 1.75 75.63 -10.48
C GLN A 66 1.97 75.97 -9.00
N ILE A 67 3.20 76.34 -8.67
CA ILE A 67 3.55 77.00 -7.43
C ILE A 67 2.93 78.41 -7.48
N HIS A 68 1.82 78.62 -6.77
CA HIS A 68 1.38 79.96 -6.40
C HIS A 68 2.35 80.49 -5.33
N VAL A 69 3.20 81.42 -5.74
CA VAL A 69 3.99 82.25 -4.83
C VAL A 69 3.03 83.18 -4.11
N ALA A 70 2.74 82.89 -2.83
CA ALA A 70 2.10 83.85 -1.95
C ALA A 70 3.14 84.94 -1.61
N THR A 71 3.07 86.07 -2.32
CA THR A 71 3.78 87.28 -1.93
C THR A 71 3.12 87.84 -0.67
N ASN A 72 3.78 87.72 0.47
CA ASN A 72 3.40 88.47 1.67
C ASN A 72 3.69 89.96 1.40
N LYS A 73 2.64 90.72 1.04
CA LYS A 73 2.62 92.19 1.13
C LYS A 73 2.48 92.56 2.60
N SER A 74 3.51 93.16 3.18
CA SER A 74 3.40 93.89 4.44
C SER A 74 2.84 95.30 4.16
N ASP A 75 1.54 95.48 4.41
CA ASP A 75 0.90 96.80 4.44
C ASP A 75 1.34 97.58 5.70
N ILE A 76 2.02 98.70 5.50
CA ILE A 76 2.32 99.68 6.55
C ILE A 76 1.09 100.59 6.68
N LYS A 77 0.32 100.44 7.77
CA LYS A 77 -0.73 101.42 8.16
C LYS A 77 -0.15 102.40 9.18
N PHE A 78 -0.22 103.69 8.84
CA PHE A 78 0.15 104.81 9.70
C PHE A 78 -1.10 105.41 10.32
N THR A 79 -1.22 105.38 11.65
CA THR A 79 -2.17 106.22 12.41
C THR A 79 -1.55 106.59 13.76
N GLY A 80 -1.20 107.86 13.95
CA GLY A 80 -1.17 108.49 15.28
C GLY A 80 -2.60 108.82 15.74
N PRO A 81 -2.84 109.27 17.00
CA PRO A 81 -2.16 110.46 17.51
C PRO A 81 -1.86 110.54 19.04
N ALA A 82 -1.05 111.55 19.36
CA ALA A 82 -1.03 112.43 20.55
C ALA A 82 -0.74 111.86 21.96
N GLY A 83 0.28 112.45 22.61
CA GLY A 83 0.33 112.57 24.07
C GLY A 83 1.69 112.39 24.72
N ASP A 84 2.38 113.51 24.93
CA ASP A 84 3.31 113.84 26.02
C ASP A 84 4.70 113.21 26.19
N LEU A 85 5.59 114.13 26.58
CA LEU A 85 7.02 114.04 26.85
C LEU A 85 7.43 112.81 27.68
N THR A 86 8.56 112.19 27.31
CA THR A 86 9.81 112.23 28.10
C THR A 86 10.94 111.39 27.45
N TYR A 87 12.16 111.95 27.50
CA TYR A 87 13.51 111.34 27.43
C TYR A 87 13.72 110.00 26.69
N GLY A 88 14.58 110.00 25.65
CA GLY A 88 15.25 108.75 25.23
C GLY A 88 15.94 108.75 23.87
N THR A 89 17.23 109.05 23.87
CA THR A 89 18.29 108.45 23.01
C THR A 89 18.19 108.59 21.48
N LEU A 90 19.16 109.34 20.93
CA LEU A 90 19.54 109.35 19.51
C LEU A 90 19.89 107.93 19.01
N TYR A 91 19.01 107.31 18.23
CA TYR A 91 19.31 106.14 17.41
C TYR A 91 19.95 106.60 16.08
N THR A 92 21.16 106.13 15.78
CA THR A 92 21.89 106.47 14.56
C THR A 92 21.55 105.49 13.42
N PRO A 93 21.52 105.94 12.15
CA PRO A 93 21.16 105.11 10.99
C PRO A 93 22.06 103.87 10.77
N GLU A 94 23.30 103.89 11.27
CA GLU A 94 24.20 102.72 11.27
C GLU A 94 23.67 101.54 12.09
N THR A 95 22.97 101.81 13.20
CA THR A 95 22.39 100.73 14.03
C THR A 95 21.23 100.02 13.32
N THR A 96 20.45 100.74 12.50
CA THR A 96 19.36 100.15 11.71
C THR A 96 19.89 99.30 10.55
N ILE A 97 20.94 99.77 9.85
CA ILE A 97 21.57 99.01 8.75
C ILE A 97 22.24 97.74 9.30
N THR A 98 22.97 97.84 10.41
CA THR A 98 23.60 96.66 11.02
C THR A 98 22.56 95.64 11.52
N ASN A 99 21.42 96.08 12.03
CA ASN A 99 20.32 95.19 12.41
C ASN A 99 19.69 94.48 11.21
N THR A 100 19.42 95.20 10.10
CA THR A 100 18.86 94.60 8.88
C THR A 100 19.82 93.62 8.20
N VAL A 101 21.13 93.92 8.16
CA VAL A 101 22.16 92.99 7.67
C VAL A 101 22.20 91.71 8.52
N ARG A 102 22.10 91.83 9.85
CA ARG A 102 22.10 90.68 10.76
C ARG A 102 20.85 89.81 10.58
N GLU A 103 19.70 90.44 10.32
CA GLU A 103 18.44 89.75 10.03
C GLU A 103 18.53 88.98 8.70
N LEU A 104 19.02 89.62 7.63
CA LEU A 104 19.23 88.97 6.34
C LEU A 104 20.25 87.81 6.41
N GLN A 105 21.31 87.97 7.21
CA GLN A 105 22.26 86.89 7.47
C GLN A 105 21.60 85.70 8.20
N ARG A 106 20.68 85.96 9.14
CA ARG A 106 19.92 84.91 9.83
C ARG A 106 18.99 84.19 8.85
N SER A 107 18.19 84.91 8.07
CA SER A 107 17.29 84.29 7.08
C SER A 107 18.05 83.54 5.99
N LEU A 108 19.22 84.02 5.56
CA LEU A 108 20.08 83.31 4.62
C LEU A 108 20.64 82.01 5.22
N LYS A 109 20.98 82.02 6.52
CA LYS A 109 21.42 80.82 7.24
C LYS A 109 20.28 79.82 7.37
N GLU A 110 19.09 80.25 7.79
CA GLU A 110 17.90 79.40 7.90
C GLU A 110 17.50 78.79 6.54
N SER A 111 17.55 79.56 5.46
CA SER A 111 17.29 79.06 4.11
C SER A 111 18.34 78.02 3.68
N LYS A 112 19.63 78.21 4.04
CA LYS A 112 20.71 77.26 3.74
C LYS A 112 20.57 75.97 4.53
N ASP A 113 20.21 76.06 5.81
CA ASP A 113 19.95 74.92 6.69
C ASP A 113 18.71 74.14 6.20
N TYR A 114 17.70 74.85 5.69
CA TYR A 114 16.52 74.23 5.07
C TYR A 114 16.85 73.51 3.75
N THR A 115 17.65 74.13 2.86
CA THR A 115 18.07 73.48 1.61
C THR A 115 18.91 72.23 1.87
N THR A 116 19.85 72.27 2.83
CA THR A 116 20.62 71.07 3.20
C THR A 116 19.75 69.98 3.83
N SER A 117 18.72 70.35 4.60
CA SER A 117 17.73 69.38 5.11
C SER A 117 16.89 68.74 3.99
N LEU A 118 16.56 69.48 2.94
CA LEU A 118 15.85 68.93 1.77
C LEU A 118 16.74 68.04 0.91
N GLU A 119 17.99 68.45 0.68
CA GLU A 119 18.99 67.65 -0.06
C GLU A 119 19.23 66.30 0.61
N THR A 120 19.43 66.29 1.94
CA THR A 120 19.60 65.05 2.70
C THR A 120 18.37 64.14 2.65
N LYS A 121 17.15 64.70 2.68
CA LYS A 121 15.91 63.92 2.49
C LYS A 121 15.79 63.34 1.09
N LEU A 122 16.15 64.11 0.06
CA LEU A 122 16.13 63.67 -1.33
C LEU A 122 17.15 62.57 -1.58
N GLU A 123 18.35 62.69 -1.02
CA GLU A 123 19.40 61.67 -1.09
C GLU A 123 18.96 60.37 -0.38
N HIS A 124 18.37 60.49 0.81
CA HIS A 124 17.79 59.34 1.51
C HIS A 124 16.63 58.70 0.74
N GLN A 125 15.76 59.48 0.11
CA GLN A 125 14.70 58.92 -0.74
C GLN A 125 15.26 58.22 -1.99
N THR A 126 16.29 58.80 -2.59
CA THR A 126 16.93 58.24 -3.79
C THR A 126 17.62 56.92 -3.48
N SER A 127 18.35 56.85 -2.36
CA SER A 127 18.98 55.61 -1.90
C SER A 127 17.94 54.54 -1.57
N ALA A 128 16.85 54.90 -0.86
CA ALA A 128 15.76 53.97 -0.57
C ALA A 128 15.08 53.43 -1.85
N GLN A 129 14.86 54.28 -2.86
CA GLN A 129 14.32 53.85 -4.16
C GLN A 129 15.28 52.92 -4.90
N GLN A 130 16.58 53.14 -4.78
CA GLN A 130 17.60 52.30 -5.41
C GLN A 130 17.66 50.91 -4.77
N THR A 131 17.62 50.84 -3.44
CA THR A 131 17.52 49.57 -2.70
C THR A 131 16.26 48.80 -3.08
N LEU A 132 15.10 49.47 -3.12
CA LEU A 132 13.84 48.83 -3.48
C LEU A 132 13.88 48.24 -4.91
N LYS A 133 14.50 48.94 -5.86
CA LYS A 133 14.68 48.43 -7.23
C LYS A 133 15.57 47.20 -7.29
N GLN A 134 16.63 47.17 -6.49
CA GLN A 134 17.52 45.99 -6.39
C GLN A 134 16.77 44.80 -5.80
N GLU A 135 16.03 45.00 -4.71
CA GLU A 135 15.21 43.96 -4.08
C GLU A 135 14.14 43.40 -5.04
N LEU A 136 13.49 44.28 -5.81
CA LEU A 136 12.51 43.87 -6.83
C LEU A 136 13.19 43.03 -7.92
N PHE A 137 14.38 43.45 -8.39
CA PHE A 137 15.14 42.71 -9.39
C PHE A 137 15.55 41.30 -8.90
N GLU A 138 16.06 41.21 -7.67
CA GLU A 138 16.39 39.93 -7.04
C GLU A 138 15.15 39.02 -6.87
N LEU A 139 14.02 39.62 -6.47
CA LEU A 139 12.76 38.90 -6.34
C LEU A 139 12.27 38.39 -7.70
N ASN A 140 12.42 39.16 -8.77
CA ASN A 140 12.06 38.74 -10.11
C ASN A 140 12.91 37.55 -10.60
N ILE A 141 14.21 37.55 -10.31
CA ILE A 141 15.08 36.39 -10.61
C ILE A 141 14.57 35.15 -9.88
N LYS A 142 14.29 35.26 -8.57
CA LYS A 142 13.75 34.14 -7.78
C LYS A 142 12.41 33.66 -8.33
N TYR A 143 11.52 34.58 -8.69
CA TYR A 143 10.21 34.26 -9.28
C TYR A 143 10.34 33.48 -10.60
N THR A 144 11.22 33.93 -11.51
CA THR A 144 11.45 33.22 -12.77
C THR A 144 12.09 31.85 -12.58
N SER A 145 13.00 31.70 -11.62
CA SER A 145 13.57 30.40 -11.25
C SER A 145 12.50 29.46 -10.68
N GLU A 146 11.58 29.98 -9.86
CA GLU A 146 10.48 29.19 -9.31
C GLU A 146 9.47 28.77 -10.40
N LEU A 147 9.19 29.63 -11.38
CA LEU A 147 8.40 29.26 -12.55
C LEU A 147 9.04 28.10 -13.33
N ALA A 148 10.34 28.19 -13.63
CA ALA A 148 11.04 27.12 -14.33
C ALA A 148 11.05 25.80 -13.53
N ARG A 149 11.17 25.88 -12.20
CA ARG A 149 11.06 24.71 -11.31
C ARG A 149 9.66 24.11 -11.35
N ALA A 150 8.62 24.93 -11.33
CA ALA A 150 7.24 24.49 -11.41
C ALA A 150 6.95 23.80 -12.76
N ASP A 151 7.45 24.36 -13.87
CA ASP A 151 7.31 23.76 -15.20
C ASP A 151 8.02 22.40 -15.28
N ASN A 152 9.25 22.28 -14.76
CA ASN A 152 9.95 21.00 -14.75
C ASN A 152 9.19 19.93 -13.93
N ILE A 153 8.68 20.31 -12.76
CA ILE A 153 7.85 19.41 -11.94
C ILE A 153 6.57 19.03 -12.69
N GLY A 154 5.96 19.96 -13.42
CA GLY A 154 4.80 19.69 -14.28
C GLY A 154 5.10 18.63 -15.33
N HIS A 155 6.22 18.76 -16.05
CA HIS A 155 6.64 17.78 -17.06
C HIS A 155 6.95 16.40 -16.47
N GLU A 156 7.69 16.34 -15.37
CA GLU A 156 7.99 15.08 -14.67
C GLU A 156 6.70 14.41 -14.15
N LYS A 157 5.76 15.20 -13.62
CA LYS A 157 4.47 14.69 -13.18
C LYS A 157 3.68 14.09 -14.35
N SER A 158 3.55 14.80 -15.47
CA SER A 158 2.83 14.27 -16.64
C SER A 158 3.48 13.01 -17.20
N LYS A 159 4.82 12.91 -17.16
CA LYS A 159 5.53 11.70 -17.55
C LYS A 159 5.17 10.52 -16.65
N ILE A 160 5.16 10.73 -15.33
CA ILE A 160 4.78 9.69 -14.36
C ILE A 160 3.31 9.30 -14.54
N GLU A 161 2.41 10.25 -14.79
CA GLU A 161 0.99 9.97 -15.04
C GLU A 161 0.80 9.05 -16.26
N LEU A 162 1.51 9.30 -17.36
CA LEU A 162 1.47 8.43 -18.55
C LEU A 162 2.02 7.03 -18.28
N GLU A 163 3.15 6.92 -17.56
CA GLU A 163 3.73 5.62 -17.19
C GLU A 163 2.78 4.84 -16.25
N LEU A 164 2.08 5.53 -15.36
CA LEU A 164 1.08 4.92 -14.48
C LEU A 164 -0.16 4.45 -15.26
N GLU A 165 -0.63 5.22 -16.23
CA GLU A 165 -1.75 4.82 -17.08
C GLU A 165 -1.42 3.56 -17.90
N ASP A 166 -0.24 3.51 -18.51
CA ASP A 166 0.22 2.35 -19.29
C ASP A 166 0.38 1.10 -18.41
N LEU A 167 1.02 1.24 -17.25
CA LEU A 167 1.14 0.15 -16.29
C LEU A 167 -0.23 -0.34 -15.80
N THR A 168 -1.16 0.60 -15.57
CA THR A 168 -2.52 0.26 -15.12
C THR A 168 -3.27 -0.50 -16.22
N ALA A 169 -3.19 -0.04 -17.46
CA ALA A 169 -3.82 -0.70 -18.61
C ALA A 169 -3.29 -2.13 -18.80
N THR A 170 -1.96 -2.30 -18.80
CA THR A 170 -1.31 -3.62 -18.94
C THR A 170 -1.63 -4.56 -17.79
N LEU A 171 -1.70 -4.06 -16.55
CA LEU A 171 -2.10 -4.87 -15.40
C LEU A 171 -3.54 -5.37 -15.52
N PHE A 172 -4.48 -4.51 -15.95
CA PHE A 172 -5.87 -4.91 -16.15
C PHE A 172 -6.03 -5.90 -17.30
N GLU A 173 -5.27 -5.72 -18.39
CA GLU A 173 -5.27 -6.65 -19.52
C GLU A 173 -4.79 -8.04 -19.08
N GLN A 174 -3.64 -8.13 -18.41
CA GLN A 174 -3.11 -9.40 -17.89
C GLN A 174 -4.04 -10.07 -16.88
N ALA A 175 -4.64 -9.29 -15.98
CA ALA A 175 -5.61 -9.81 -15.01
C ALA A 175 -6.85 -10.38 -15.73
N ASN A 176 -7.37 -9.67 -16.73
CA ASN A 176 -8.51 -10.13 -17.52
C ASN A 176 -8.17 -11.40 -18.32
N GLU A 177 -6.97 -11.47 -18.90
CA GLU A 177 -6.49 -12.68 -19.60
C GLU A 177 -6.39 -13.88 -18.67
N MET A 178 -5.81 -13.70 -17.47
CA MET A 178 -5.70 -14.76 -16.47
C MET A 178 -7.08 -15.27 -16.05
N VAL A 179 -8.01 -14.36 -15.76
CA VAL A 179 -9.39 -14.73 -15.37
C VAL A 179 -10.11 -15.42 -16.52
N ALA A 180 -9.96 -14.94 -17.76
CA ALA A 180 -10.54 -15.58 -18.93
C ALA A 180 -9.94 -16.97 -19.16
N HIS A 181 -8.63 -17.15 -18.95
CA HIS A 181 -7.95 -18.44 -19.05
C HIS A 181 -8.47 -19.43 -17.99
N GLU A 182 -8.53 -19.02 -16.73
CA GLU A 182 -9.05 -19.84 -15.64
C GLU A 182 -10.50 -20.24 -15.89
N LYS A 183 -11.34 -19.31 -16.38
CA LYS A 183 -12.74 -19.59 -16.72
C LYS A 183 -12.86 -20.63 -17.83
N ARG A 184 -12.00 -20.57 -18.87
CA ARG A 184 -11.98 -21.59 -19.93
C ARG A 184 -11.57 -22.96 -19.39
N ILE A 185 -10.56 -23.02 -18.53
CA ILE A 185 -10.12 -24.27 -17.89
C ILE A 185 -11.24 -24.85 -17.03
N SER A 186 -11.85 -24.02 -16.17
CA SER A 186 -12.96 -24.44 -15.31
C SER A 186 -14.13 -25.00 -16.11
N GLN A 187 -14.53 -24.33 -17.19
CA GLN A 187 -15.59 -24.83 -18.09
C GLN A 187 -15.21 -26.15 -18.77
N ALA A 188 -13.95 -26.32 -19.20
CA ALA A 188 -13.48 -27.57 -19.79
C ALA A 188 -13.52 -28.73 -18.77
N LEU A 189 -13.06 -28.49 -17.54
CA LEU A 189 -13.11 -29.47 -16.46
C LEU A 189 -14.55 -29.84 -16.08
N GLU A 190 -15.46 -28.88 -16.06
CA GLU A 190 -16.88 -29.13 -15.79
C GLU A 190 -17.53 -29.98 -16.88
N ALA A 191 -17.21 -29.72 -18.15
CA ALA A 191 -17.66 -30.54 -19.28
C ALA A 191 -17.12 -31.98 -19.22
N ASP A 192 -15.84 -32.15 -18.88
CA ASP A 192 -15.23 -33.47 -18.70
C ASP A 192 -15.84 -34.22 -17.51
N ASN A 193 -16.09 -33.54 -16.39
CA ASN A 193 -16.74 -34.13 -15.21
C ASN A 193 -18.16 -34.58 -15.55
N TRP A 194 -18.92 -33.75 -16.27
CA TRP A 194 -20.25 -34.12 -16.76
C TRP A 194 -20.20 -35.37 -17.64
N ARG A 195 -19.25 -35.45 -18.58
CA ARG A 195 -19.05 -36.63 -19.44
C ARG A 195 -18.76 -37.88 -18.60
N LEU A 196 -17.82 -37.79 -17.66
CA LEU A 196 -17.46 -38.90 -16.79
C LEU A 196 -18.62 -39.37 -15.92
N CYS A 197 -19.42 -38.45 -15.37
CA CYS A 197 -20.62 -38.81 -14.61
C CYS A 197 -21.65 -39.57 -15.48
N LYS A 198 -21.83 -39.15 -16.73
CA LYS A 198 -22.70 -39.85 -17.69
C LYS A 198 -22.18 -41.25 -18.01
N ASP A 199 -20.89 -41.37 -18.29
CA ASP A 199 -20.25 -42.66 -18.60
C ASP A 199 -20.32 -43.62 -17.40
N LEU A 200 -20.09 -43.10 -16.19
CA LEU A 200 -20.23 -43.85 -14.94
C LEU A 200 -21.66 -44.33 -14.75
N SER A 201 -22.66 -43.46 -14.94
CA SER A 201 -24.08 -43.85 -14.85
C SER A 201 -24.43 -44.96 -15.84
N ALA A 202 -23.95 -44.87 -17.09
CA ALA A 202 -24.17 -45.89 -18.10
C ALA A 202 -23.49 -47.23 -17.73
N ALA A 203 -22.28 -47.20 -17.17
CA ALA A 203 -21.56 -48.39 -16.71
C ALA A 203 -22.27 -49.05 -15.52
N LEU A 204 -22.74 -48.25 -14.55
CA LEU A 204 -23.53 -48.74 -13.43
C LEU A 204 -24.84 -49.38 -13.90
N GLY A 205 -25.50 -48.80 -14.91
CA GLY A 205 -26.70 -49.39 -15.52
C GLY A 205 -26.43 -50.76 -16.14
N ARG A 206 -25.34 -50.91 -16.92
CA ARG A 206 -24.94 -52.21 -17.49
C ARG A 206 -24.64 -53.24 -16.40
N LEU A 207 -23.88 -52.84 -15.37
CA LEU A 207 -23.57 -53.74 -14.26
C LEU A 207 -24.84 -54.19 -13.54
N ALA A 208 -25.80 -53.28 -13.31
CA ALA A 208 -27.07 -53.63 -12.69
C ALA A 208 -27.84 -54.66 -13.53
N GLU A 209 -27.88 -54.50 -14.85
CA GLU A 209 -28.52 -55.46 -15.75
C GLU A 209 -27.82 -56.82 -15.74
N GLU A 210 -26.48 -56.86 -15.80
CA GLU A 210 -25.71 -58.11 -15.68
C GLU A 210 -25.94 -58.79 -14.33
N THR A 211 -25.97 -58.03 -13.23
CA THR A 211 -26.26 -58.59 -11.90
C THR A 211 -27.67 -59.18 -11.84
N MET A 212 -28.67 -58.52 -12.45
CA MET A 212 -30.04 -59.04 -12.54
C MET A 212 -30.08 -60.36 -13.33
N GLN A 213 -29.40 -60.42 -14.49
CA GLN A 213 -29.29 -61.65 -15.28
C GLN A 213 -28.63 -62.79 -14.50
N LEU A 214 -27.53 -62.52 -13.78
CA LEU A 214 -26.85 -63.51 -12.93
C LEU A 214 -27.73 -63.99 -11.77
N THR A 215 -28.50 -63.09 -11.14
CA THR A 215 -29.45 -63.48 -10.09
C THR A 215 -30.56 -64.36 -10.62
N GLU A 216 -31.12 -64.04 -11.80
CA GLU A 216 -32.15 -64.87 -12.44
C GLU A 216 -31.60 -66.26 -12.81
N LEU A 217 -30.39 -66.31 -13.38
CA LEU A 217 -29.68 -67.57 -13.67
C LEU A 217 -29.48 -68.37 -12.38
N LYS A 218 -28.99 -67.74 -11.31
CA LYS A 218 -28.80 -68.38 -10.00
C LYS A 218 -30.10 -68.95 -9.45
N ASP A 219 -31.21 -68.21 -9.56
CA ASP A 219 -32.52 -68.66 -9.13
C ASP A 219 -33.03 -69.84 -9.97
N LYS A 220 -32.81 -69.83 -11.29
CA LYS A 220 -33.13 -70.96 -12.17
C LYS A 220 -32.31 -72.21 -11.80
N PHE A 221 -31.01 -72.05 -11.58
CA PHE A 221 -30.15 -73.14 -11.10
C PHE A 221 -30.58 -73.62 -9.72
N SER A 222 -30.97 -72.74 -8.80
CA SER A 222 -31.46 -73.12 -7.47
C SER A 222 -32.80 -73.85 -7.55
N LYS A 223 -33.72 -73.44 -8.42
CA LYS A 223 -35.00 -74.12 -8.66
C LYS A 223 -34.80 -75.49 -9.29
N GLN A 224 -33.89 -75.58 -10.28
CA GLN A 224 -33.46 -76.86 -10.82
C GLN A 224 -32.77 -77.71 -9.75
N ASP A 225 -32.04 -77.09 -8.82
CA ASP A 225 -31.39 -77.77 -7.69
C ASP A 225 -32.42 -78.42 -6.77
N THR A 226 -33.42 -77.63 -6.37
CA THR A 226 -34.53 -78.10 -5.54
C THR A 226 -35.37 -79.13 -6.27
N ASP A 227 -35.64 -78.96 -7.56
CA ASP A 227 -36.43 -79.90 -8.37
C ASP A 227 -35.72 -81.26 -8.54
N TRP A 228 -34.39 -81.29 -8.66
CA TRP A 228 -33.65 -82.56 -8.66
C TRP A 228 -33.64 -83.20 -7.28
N ARG A 229 -33.57 -82.40 -6.21
CA ARG A 229 -33.65 -82.91 -4.82
C ARG A 229 -35.03 -83.50 -4.55
N GLN A 230 -36.09 -82.87 -5.05
CA GLN A 230 -37.48 -83.22 -4.80
C GLN A 230 -37.95 -84.42 -5.66
N ARG A 231 -37.29 -84.68 -6.80
CA ARG A 231 -37.48 -85.92 -7.60
C ARG A 231 -36.83 -87.17 -6.98
N ARG A 232 -36.02 -87.04 -5.92
CA ARG A 232 -35.62 -88.19 -5.09
C ARG A 232 -36.65 -88.38 -3.98
N LEU A 233 -37.33 -89.53 -3.97
CA LEU A 233 -38.21 -89.97 -2.87
C LEU A 233 -37.45 -89.92 -1.53
N PRO A 234 -38.13 -89.58 -0.41
CA PRO A 234 -37.49 -89.48 0.90
C PRO A 234 -37.23 -90.88 1.47
N TYR A 235 -35.97 -91.21 1.72
CA TYR A 235 -35.61 -92.34 2.58
C TYR A 235 -35.27 -91.80 3.98
N PRO A 236 -35.81 -92.36 5.07
CA PRO A 236 -35.49 -91.90 6.41
C PRO A 236 -34.24 -92.62 6.91
N THR A 237 -33.20 -91.88 7.28
CA THR A 237 -32.30 -92.19 8.40
C THR A 237 -31.32 -91.05 8.63
N SER A 238 -31.53 -90.33 9.73
CA SER A 238 -30.58 -90.02 10.82
C SER A 238 -29.18 -89.45 10.56
N PRO A 239 -28.62 -88.75 11.57
CA PRO A 239 -27.84 -87.52 11.38
C PRO A 239 -26.34 -87.79 11.20
N THR A 240 -25.58 -86.69 11.18
CA THR A 240 -24.14 -86.55 11.47
C THR A 240 -23.25 -86.30 10.25
N MET A 241 -22.84 -85.04 10.06
CA MET A 241 -21.48 -84.55 10.35
C MET A 241 -21.30 -83.17 9.71
N SER A 242 -21.16 -82.17 10.56
CA SER A 242 -20.74 -80.82 10.19
C SER A 242 -19.28 -80.87 9.77
N HIS A 243 -18.99 -80.63 8.48
CA HIS A 243 -17.65 -80.30 8.03
C HIS A 243 -17.63 -78.86 7.55
N ARG A 244 -17.29 -77.97 8.50
CA ARG A 244 -16.86 -76.60 8.23
C ARG A 244 -15.48 -76.69 7.58
N VAL A 245 -15.37 -76.27 6.32
CA VAL A 245 -14.07 -76.02 5.67
C VAL A 245 -13.77 -74.54 5.85
N GLU A 246 -12.84 -74.24 6.76
CA GLU A 246 -12.17 -72.95 6.85
C GLU A 246 -11.12 -72.89 5.73
N ILE A 247 -11.29 -71.96 4.79
CA ILE A 247 -10.30 -71.63 3.76
C ILE A 247 -9.51 -70.43 4.29
N GLU A 248 -8.31 -70.69 4.81
CA GLU A 248 -7.29 -69.66 5.05
C GLU A 248 -6.69 -69.23 3.71
N GLN A 249 -6.95 -67.99 3.28
CA GLN A 249 -6.21 -67.34 2.20
C GLN A 249 -5.02 -66.58 2.80
N LYS A 250 -3.83 -67.20 2.76
CA LYS A 250 -2.55 -66.48 2.82
C LYS A 250 -2.11 -66.17 1.39
N SER A 251 -2.25 -64.92 0.97
CA SER A 251 -1.59 -64.41 -0.24
C SER A 251 -0.47 -63.45 0.17
N ASN A 252 0.74 -64.00 0.09
CA ASN A 252 2.03 -63.32 0.10
C ASN A 252 2.16 -62.53 -1.22
N VAL A 253 2.49 -61.24 -1.18
CA VAL A 253 2.89 -60.49 -2.37
C VAL A 253 4.25 -59.85 -2.12
N ASN A 254 5.21 -60.35 -2.91
CA ASN A 254 6.62 -60.02 -2.90
C ASN A 254 6.88 -58.57 -3.33
N GLU A 255 7.75 -57.90 -2.59
CA GLU A 255 8.55 -56.77 -3.05
C GLU A 255 9.40 -57.19 -4.26
N THR A 256 9.30 -56.44 -5.36
CA THR A 256 10.35 -56.39 -6.38
C THR A 256 10.56 -54.94 -6.84
N ASP A 257 11.71 -54.43 -6.41
CA ASP A 257 12.65 -53.54 -7.10
C ASP A 257 12.22 -52.98 -8.47
N ARG A 258 12.03 -51.65 -8.53
CA ARG A 258 12.28 -50.86 -9.74
C ARG A 258 13.00 -49.56 -9.38
N SER A 259 14.31 -49.68 -9.28
CA SER A 259 15.26 -48.61 -9.49
C SER A 259 15.06 -47.92 -10.86
N ARG A 260 14.56 -46.67 -10.84
CA ARG A 260 14.83 -45.67 -11.87
C ARG A 260 15.43 -44.43 -11.21
N ILE A 261 16.74 -44.30 -11.38
CA ILE A 261 17.47 -43.05 -11.18
C ILE A 261 16.87 -42.02 -12.14
N LYS A 262 16.21 -40.98 -11.59
CA LYS A 262 15.92 -39.72 -12.30
C LYS A 262 16.59 -38.60 -11.55
N ILE A 263 17.46 -37.91 -12.27
CA ILE A 263 18.14 -36.66 -11.92
C ILE A 263 17.07 -35.59 -11.60
N PRO A 264 17.25 -34.71 -10.60
CA PRO A 264 16.17 -33.88 -10.06
C PRO A 264 15.93 -32.63 -10.92
N LEU A 265 14.69 -32.42 -11.34
CA LEU A 265 14.16 -31.13 -11.78
C LEU A 265 13.15 -30.67 -10.71
N PRO A 266 13.31 -29.50 -10.07
CA PRO A 266 12.50 -29.10 -8.92
C PRO A 266 11.15 -28.51 -9.37
N SER A 267 10.10 -29.33 -9.39
CA SER A 267 8.71 -28.85 -9.56
C SER A 267 7.64 -29.69 -8.84
N HIS A 268 8.01 -30.76 -8.13
CA HIS A 268 7.07 -31.46 -7.24
C HIS A 268 7.22 -30.98 -5.81
N LEU A 269 6.20 -30.25 -5.37
CA LEU A 269 5.94 -29.91 -3.98
C LEU A 269 5.87 -31.19 -3.13
N PRO A 270 6.39 -31.21 -1.89
CA PRO A 270 6.31 -32.40 -1.06
C PRO A 270 4.85 -32.74 -0.74
N ASP A 271 4.47 -34.00 -0.89
CA ASP A 271 3.15 -34.50 -0.50
C ASP A 271 2.87 -34.13 0.97
N ILE A 272 1.88 -33.28 1.19
CA ILE A 272 1.52 -32.83 2.54
C ILE A 272 0.85 -34.00 3.26
N ASN A 273 1.52 -34.53 4.29
CA ASN A 273 0.91 -35.49 5.18
C ASN A 273 -0.13 -34.78 6.07
N VAL A 274 -1.39 -34.85 5.67
CA VAL A 274 -2.54 -34.28 6.42
C VAL A 274 -2.74 -34.91 7.81
N ASN A 275 -2.16 -36.08 8.07
CA ASN A 275 -2.20 -36.72 9.38
C ASN A 275 -1.05 -36.27 10.29
N SER A 276 -0.15 -35.41 9.81
CA SER A 276 0.97 -34.91 10.61
C SER A 276 0.50 -33.91 11.66
N LYS A 277 1.07 -34.01 12.88
CA LYS A 277 0.78 -33.08 13.99
C LYS A 277 1.00 -31.60 13.62
N PRO A 278 2.06 -31.21 12.88
CA PRO A 278 2.25 -29.83 12.43
C PRO A 278 1.13 -29.30 11.52
N TYR A 279 0.60 -30.14 10.63
CA TYR A 279 -0.56 -29.79 9.79
C TYR A 279 -1.82 -29.60 10.65
N GLN A 280 -2.08 -30.53 11.57
CA GLN A 280 -3.24 -30.45 12.47
C GLN A 280 -3.20 -29.21 13.36
N ASP A 281 -2.03 -28.84 13.88
CA ASP A 281 -1.85 -27.62 14.67
C ASP A 281 -2.08 -26.34 13.83
N PHE A 282 -1.74 -26.37 12.54
CA PHE A 282 -2.03 -25.27 11.62
C PHE A 282 -3.53 -25.17 11.31
N VAL A 283 -4.21 -26.28 11.04
CA VAL A 283 -5.67 -26.30 10.84
C VAL A 283 -6.38 -25.80 12.10
N HIS A 284 -5.93 -26.22 13.29
CA HIS A 284 -6.45 -25.71 14.55
C HIS A 284 -6.28 -24.19 14.66
N PHE A 285 -5.13 -23.65 14.24
CA PHE A 285 -4.91 -22.21 14.15
C PHE A 285 -5.91 -21.51 13.21
N LEU A 286 -6.12 -22.03 12.00
CA LEU A 286 -7.07 -21.44 11.03
C LEU A 286 -8.51 -21.37 11.57
N THR A 287 -8.90 -22.36 12.38
CA THR A 287 -10.22 -22.38 13.03
C THR A 287 -10.30 -21.34 14.16
N HIS A 288 -9.28 -21.27 15.01
CA HIS A 288 -9.31 -20.42 16.21
C HIS A 288 -9.01 -18.95 15.92
N CYS A 289 -8.30 -18.64 14.83
CA CYS A 289 -7.92 -17.28 14.50
C CYS A 289 -9.12 -16.39 14.15
N LYS A 290 -10.21 -16.98 13.65
CA LYS A 290 -11.47 -16.29 13.31
C LYS A 290 -12.28 -15.86 14.54
N ILE A 291 -12.13 -16.60 15.65
CA ILE A 291 -12.92 -16.40 16.88
C ILE A 291 -12.12 -15.57 17.90
N THR A 292 -10.79 -15.55 17.78
CA THR A 292 -9.89 -14.87 18.72
C THR A 292 -9.92 -13.35 18.52
N PRO A 293 -10.14 -12.54 19.58
CA PRO A 293 -10.08 -11.08 19.50
C PRO A 293 -8.74 -10.59 18.94
N THR A 294 -8.75 -9.52 18.13
CA THR A 294 -7.57 -8.99 17.41
C THR A 294 -6.33 -8.81 18.29
N LYS A 295 -6.51 -8.33 19.53
CA LYS A 295 -5.43 -8.14 20.51
C LYS A 295 -4.68 -9.41 20.91
N PHE A 296 -5.28 -10.59 20.73
CA PHE A 296 -4.72 -11.87 21.15
C PHE A 296 -4.33 -12.79 19.98
N GLN A 297 -4.60 -12.38 18.74
CA GLN A 297 -4.35 -13.21 17.55
C GLN A 297 -2.88 -13.66 17.46
N TYR A 298 -1.92 -12.76 17.69
CA TYR A 298 -0.50 -13.11 17.67
C TYR A 298 0.00 -13.88 18.90
N SER A 299 -0.85 -14.03 19.92
CA SER A 299 -0.59 -14.84 21.11
C SER A 299 -1.09 -16.28 20.96
N LEU A 300 -1.72 -16.63 19.83
CA LEU A 300 -2.17 -17.99 19.55
C LEU A 300 -1.00 -18.98 19.62
N PRO A 301 -1.21 -20.21 20.15
CA PRO A 301 -0.14 -21.19 20.37
C PRO A 301 0.70 -21.48 19.12
N TYR A 302 0.07 -21.57 17.96
CA TYR A 302 0.73 -21.82 16.68
C TYR A 302 1.71 -20.69 16.30
N ILE A 303 1.28 -19.43 16.44
CA ILE A 303 2.10 -18.26 16.12
C ILE A 303 3.25 -18.14 17.12
N LYS A 304 2.98 -18.34 18.42
CA LYS A 304 4.01 -18.37 19.48
C LYS A 304 5.09 -19.41 19.20
N ARG A 305 4.70 -20.62 18.78
CA ARG A 305 5.65 -21.67 18.43
C ARG A 305 6.50 -21.27 17.22
N SER A 306 5.87 -20.77 16.17
CA SER A 306 6.57 -20.28 14.97
C SER A 306 7.51 -19.10 15.27
N GLN A 307 7.18 -18.26 16.27
CA GLN A 307 8.09 -17.21 16.73
C GLN A 307 9.39 -17.80 17.29
N ILE A 308 9.28 -18.80 18.15
CA ILE A 308 10.44 -19.43 18.83
C ILE A 308 11.25 -20.28 17.85
N GLU A 309 10.59 -21.07 17.01
CA GLU A 309 11.24 -22.06 16.14
C GLU A 309 11.82 -21.44 14.85
N ASP A 310 11.15 -20.44 14.27
CA ASP A 310 11.49 -19.91 12.94
C ASP A 310 11.93 -18.43 12.99
N VAL A 311 11.11 -17.56 13.60
CA VAL A 311 11.29 -16.10 13.50
C VAL A 311 12.47 -15.60 14.34
N GLU A 312 12.53 -15.96 15.63
CA GLU A 312 13.59 -15.52 16.54
C GLU A 312 14.97 -15.98 16.05
N PRO A 313 15.16 -17.24 15.60
CA PRO A 313 16.43 -17.66 15.04
C PRO A 313 16.78 -17.00 13.71
N CYS A 314 15.79 -16.61 12.90
CA CYS A 314 16.02 -15.86 11.66
C CYS A 314 16.49 -14.43 11.92
N LEU A 315 15.88 -13.75 12.90
CA LEU A 315 16.22 -12.38 13.33
C LEU A 315 17.37 -12.32 14.34
N TRP A 316 18.13 -13.40 14.48
CA TRP A 316 19.34 -13.38 15.30
C TRP A 316 20.50 -12.79 14.49
N PHE A 317 20.96 -11.62 14.94
CA PHE A 317 22.05 -10.84 14.32
C PHE A 317 23.32 -10.78 15.18
N GLY A 318 23.36 -11.53 16.29
CA GLY A 318 24.47 -11.51 17.25
C GLY A 318 24.12 -10.76 18.54
N GLU A 319 25.02 -10.86 19.53
CA GLU A 319 24.80 -10.37 20.90
C GLU A 319 24.83 -8.84 21.01
N HIS A 320 25.55 -8.17 20.10
CA HIS A 320 25.73 -6.71 20.11
C HIS A 320 24.90 -5.96 19.05
N ALA A 321 23.83 -6.59 18.53
CA ALA A 321 22.96 -5.93 17.58
C ALA A 321 22.30 -4.69 18.22
N PRO A 322 22.29 -3.52 17.54
CA PRO A 322 21.75 -2.27 18.10
C PRO A 322 20.24 -2.33 18.36
N VAL A 323 19.56 -3.29 17.74
CA VAL A 323 18.13 -3.52 17.85
C VAL A 323 17.85 -4.98 18.18
N THR A 324 17.08 -5.20 19.24
CA THR A 324 16.69 -6.55 19.65
C THR A 324 15.64 -7.14 18.71
N CYS A 325 15.66 -8.46 18.53
CA CYS A 325 14.66 -9.21 17.78
C CYS A 325 13.22 -8.83 18.19
N LYS A 326 12.96 -8.69 19.50
CA LYS A 326 11.65 -8.26 20.04
C LYS A 326 11.19 -6.91 19.49
N LYS A 327 12.08 -5.92 19.35
CA LYS A 327 11.74 -4.59 18.80
C LYS A 327 11.42 -4.68 17.31
N ILE A 328 12.22 -5.43 16.55
CA ILE A 328 11.97 -5.67 15.12
C ILE A 328 10.62 -6.36 14.92
N LEU A 329 10.38 -7.43 15.67
CA LEU A 329 9.15 -8.20 15.60
C LEU A 329 7.91 -7.34 15.92
N GLN A 330 7.96 -6.51 16.97
CA GLN A 330 6.88 -5.57 17.29
C GLN A 330 6.60 -4.59 16.15
N ALA A 331 7.63 -4.06 15.49
CA ALA A 331 7.45 -3.15 14.35
C ALA A 331 6.85 -3.87 13.14
N ILE A 332 7.27 -5.10 12.85
CA ILE A 332 6.72 -5.93 11.77
C ILE A 332 5.23 -6.23 12.03
N MET A 333 4.88 -6.63 13.25
CA MET A 333 3.49 -6.92 13.65
C MET A 333 2.58 -5.68 13.55
N ARG A 334 3.13 -4.48 13.79
CA ARG A 334 2.43 -3.19 13.69
C ARG A 334 2.49 -2.56 12.29
N GLN A 335 3.19 -3.20 11.34
CA GLN A 335 3.39 -2.68 9.98
C GLN A 335 4.09 -1.32 9.92
N SER A 336 5.04 -1.07 10.84
CA SER A 336 5.79 0.19 10.91
C SER A 336 7.24 0.06 10.43
N CYS A 337 7.66 -1.14 10.02
CA CYS A 337 9.00 -1.42 9.52
C CYS A 337 9.10 -1.04 8.03
N PHE A 338 10.07 -0.19 7.68
CA PHE A 338 10.37 0.21 6.31
C PHE A 338 11.76 -0.28 5.94
N ILE A 339 11.90 -0.90 4.76
CA ILE A 339 13.17 -1.41 4.24
C ILE A 339 13.29 -0.90 2.80
N GLU A 340 14.40 -0.23 2.48
CA GLU A 340 14.65 0.30 1.14
C GLU A 340 16.10 0.12 0.73
N GLU A 341 16.33 0.22 -0.58
CA GLU A 341 17.68 0.24 -1.13
C GLU A 341 18.34 1.59 -0.81
N TYR A 342 19.57 1.51 -0.32
CA TYR A 342 20.43 2.65 -0.05
C TYR A 342 21.52 2.68 -1.11
N LYS A 343 21.39 3.64 -2.03
CA LYS A 343 22.48 3.99 -2.95
C LYS A 343 23.39 4.95 -2.20
N SER A 344 24.60 4.51 -1.86
CA SER A 344 25.59 5.43 -1.32
C SER A 344 25.83 6.53 -2.35
N SER A 345 25.92 7.78 -1.91
CA SER A 345 26.12 8.95 -2.80
C SER A 345 27.41 8.88 -3.64
N ILE A 346 28.23 7.85 -3.44
CA ILE A 346 29.45 7.55 -4.21
C ILE A 346 29.13 7.26 -5.69
N GLU A 347 27.94 6.75 -6.04
CA GLU A 347 27.56 6.54 -7.45
C GLU A 347 26.98 7.80 -8.13
N ILE A 348 26.45 8.76 -7.36
CA ILE A 348 25.94 10.02 -7.94
C ILE A 348 27.10 10.99 -8.21
N GLU A 349 28.16 10.95 -7.41
CA GLU A 349 29.34 11.82 -7.57
C GLU A 349 30.46 11.22 -8.46
N ARG A 350 30.48 9.91 -8.74
CA ARG A 350 31.44 9.36 -9.73
C ARG A 350 31.21 9.87 -11.15
N SER A 351 30.04 10.43 -11.44
CA SER A 351 29.76 11.13 -12.69
C SER A 351 30.13 12.63 -12.67
N MET A 352 30.44 13.21 -11.51
CA MET A 352 30.81 14.63 -11.37
C MET A 352 31.75 14.85 -10.18
N ALA A 353 32.98 15.27 -10.48
CA ALA A 353 33.99 15.89 -9.59
C ALA A 353 35.11 14.98 -9.04
N SER A 354 36.21 15.01 -9.80
CA SER A 354 37.57 14.58 -9.46
C SER A 354 38.30 15.49 -8.45
N THR A 355 37.62 16.14 -7.48
CA THR A 355 38.33 17.18 -6.67
C THR A 355 37.94 17.31 -5.19
N TRP A 356 36.98 16.54 -4.66
CA TRP A 356 36.57 16.69 -3.24
C TRP A 356 36.75 15.45 -2.35
N LEU A 357 37.27 14.35 -2.91
CA LEU A 357 37.41 13.07 -2.21
C LEU A 357 38.71 12.97 -1.41
N SER A 358 38.88 13.78 -0.35
CA SER A 358 40.03 13.60 0.57
C SER A 358 39.75 13.90 2.05
N LEU A 359 38.50 14.16 2.48
CA LEU A 359 38.21 14.50 3.89
C LEU A 359 36.93 13.86 4.44
N ARG A 360 36.68 12.57 4.16
CA ARG A 360 35.79 11.76 5.01
C ARG A 360 36.58 10.60 5.58
N LYS A 361 36.60 10.51 6.92
CA LYS A 361 37.14 9.38 7.70
C LYS A 361 36.73 8.06 7.06
N GLU A 362 37.70 7.30 6.57
CA GLU A 362 37.52 6.07 5.79
C GLU A 362 37.10 4.82 6.61
N GLU A 363 36.76 4.91 7.90
CA GLU A 363 36.76 3.69 8.75
C GLU A 363 35.41 3.20 9.32
N GLU A 364 34.30 3.91 9.13
CA GLU A 364 33.04 3.58 9.84
C GLU A 364 31.82 3.17 9.00
N ASN A 365 31.82 3.32 7.67
CA ASN A 365 30.59 3.20 6.87
C ASN A 365 30.41 1.90 6.05
N ASP A 366 31.35 0.96 6.13
CA ASP A 366 31.37 -0.29 5.32
C ASP A 366 31.02 -1.57 6.12
N ARG A 367 30.34 -1.42 7.26
CA ARG A 367 29.88 -2.56 8.07
C ARG A 367 28.37 -2.55 8.22
N CYS A 368 27.78 -3.73 8.12
CA CYS A 368 26.37 -3.91 8.42
C CYS A 368 26.12 -3.60 9.90
N GLN A 369 25.21 -2.69 10.22
CA GLN A 369 24.97 -2.29 11.61
C GLN A 369 24.23 -3.37 12.42
N LEU A 370 23.62 -4.37 11.77
CA LEU A 370 22.96 -5.49 12.45
C LEU A 370 23.93 -6.62 12.82
N CYS A 371 24.65 -7.17 11.83
CA CYS A 371 25.54 -8.32 12.04
C CYS A 371 27.01 -7.93 12.25
N LEU A 372 27.34 -6.64 12.17
CA LEU A 372 28.70 -6.09 12.31
C LEU A 372 29.73 -6.65 11.32
N SER A 373 29.28 -7.40 10.31
CA SER A 373 30.14 -7.96 9.27
C SER A 373 30.56 -6.87 8.29
N LYS A 374 31.81 -6.95 7.82
CA LYS A 374 32.33 -6.10 6.74
C LYS A 374 31.72 -6.61 5.43
N SER A 375 30.69 -5.90 4.95
CA SER A 375 29.88 -6.26 3.79
C SER A 375 29.45 -4.97 3.10
N THR A 376 29.18 -5.03 1.81
CA THR A 376 28.61 -3.90 1.07
C THR A 376 27.21 -3.56 1.62
N VAL A 377 27.09 -2.36 2.16
CA VAL A 377 25.86 -1.87 2.78
C VAL A 377 24.99 -1.16 1.74
N THR A 378 24.09 -1.90 1.12
CA THR A 378 23.22 -1.42 0.02
C THR A 378 21.77 -1.24 0.44
N PHE A 379 21.42 -1.48 1.70
CA PHE A 379 20.06 -1.35 2.20
C PHE A 379 20.03 -0.56 3.50
N ARG A 380 18.87 0.02 3.79
CA ARG A 380 18.58 0.61 5.10
C ARG A 380 17.17 0.27 5.54
N PHE A 381 16.97 0.18 6.85
CA PHE A 381 15.64 -0.02 7.42
C PHE A 381 15.41 0.86 8.64
N ARG A 382 14.15 1.15 8.94
CA ARG A 382 13.72 1.84 10.17
C ARG A 382 12.47 1.19 10.73
N LEU A 383 12.34 1.16 12.06
CA LEU A 383 11.23 0.51 12.76
C LEU A 383 9.95 1.36 12.86
N SER A 384 10.07 2.66 12.61
CA SER A 384 9.01 3.66 12.64
C SER A 384 9.52 4.90 11.91
N GLU A 385 8.62 5.78 11.48
CA GLU A 385 8.97 7.06 10.85
C GLU A 385 9.83 7.95 11.75
N LYS A 386 9.67 7.81 13.07
CA LYS A 386 10.42 8.56 14.09
C LYS A 386 11.77 7.96 14.46
N CYS A 387 12.11 6.78 13.93
CA CYS A 387 13.37 6.12 14.21
C CYS A 387 14.40 6.44 13.12
N ASP A 388 15.67 6.51 13.54
CA ASP A 388 16.78 6.65 12.62
C ASP A 388 16.94 5.42 11.72
N TRP A 389 17.54 5.65 10.55
CA TRP A 389 17.86 4.60 9.61
C TRP A 389 19.01 3.73 10.11
N ILE A 390 18.84 2.42 9.96
CA ILE A 390 19.85 1.41 10.24
C ILE A 390 20.28 0.79 8.92
N TYR A 391 21.56 0.91 8.61
CA TYR A 391 22.16 0.47 7.37
C TYR A 391 22.61 -0.98 7.47
N VAL A 392 22.19 -1.80 6.51
CA VAL A 392 22.33 -3.25 6.53
C VAL A 392 22.82 -3.79 5.19
N ASP A 393 23.52 -4.92 5.25
CA ASP A 393 23.93 -5.66 4.06
C ASP A 393 22.77 -6.46 3.47
N GLY A 394 23.00 -7.01 2.27
CA GLY A 394 22.02 -7.84 1.58
C GLY A 394 21.57 -9.05 2.41
N ALA A 395 22.47 -9.70 3.16
CA ALA A 395 22.14 -10.88 3.95
C ALA A 395 21.19 -10.57 5.11
N CYS A 396 21.48 -9.52 5.90
CA CYS A 396 20.58 -9.05 6.95
C CYS A 396 19.24 -8.59 6.39
N ARG A 397 19.24 -7.93 5.22
CA ARG A 397 18.00 -7.55 4.53
C ARG A 397 17.15 -8.76 4.14
N GLN A 398 17.74 -9.86 3.65
CA GLN A 398 16.99 -11.08 3.34
C GLN A 398 16.31 -11.68 4.57
N LYS A 399 16.99 -11.71 5.72
CA LYS A 399 16.40 -12.15 7.00
C LYS A 399 15.18 -11.31 7.38
N LEU A 400 15.30 -9.98 7.30
CA LEU A 400 14.20 -9.06 7.57
C LEU A 400 13.01 -9.27 6.61
N VAL A 401 13.27 -9.33 5.31
CA VAL A 401 12.24 -9.51 4.28
C VAL A 401 11.53 -10.85 4.43
N ALA A 402 12.24 -11.95 4.69
CA ALA A 402 11.64 -13.27 4.87
C ALA A 402 10.62 -13.27 6.03
N VAL A 403 10.96 -12.62 7.15
CA VAL A 403 10.04 -12.49 8.29
C VAL A 403 8.88 -11.55 7.97
N CYS A 404 9.13 -10.43 7.28
CA CYS A 404 8.06 -9.53 6.83
C CYS A 404 7.03 -10.26 5.94
N ASN A 405 7.50 -11.09 5.00
CA ASN A 405 6.64 -11.87 4.12
C ASN A 405 5.80 -12.90 4.91
N TYR A 406 6.41 -13.60 5.87
CA TYR A 406 5.68 -14.50 6.76
C TYR A 406 4.57 -13.77 7.54
N TYR A 407 4.86 -12.60 8.12
CA TYR A 407 3.84 -11.83 8.84
C TYR A 407 2.81 -11.15 7.92
N ALA A 408 3.13 -10.90 6.66
CA ALA A 408 2.13 -10.50 5.67
C ALA A 408 1.12 -11.61 5.41
N PHE A 409 1.60 -12.83 5.19
CA PHE A 409 0.77 -14.02 5.05
C PHE A 409 -0.11 -14.27 6.29
N ILE A 410 0.47 -14.24 7.49
CA ILE A 410 -0.30 -14.41 8.74
C ILE A 410 -1.37 -13.31 8.87
N ARG A 411 -1.06 -12.05 8.57
CA ARG A 411 -2.06 -10.97 8.60
C ARG A 411 -3.19 -11.20 7.61
N ASN A 412 -2.88 -11.67 6.40
CA ASN A 412 -3.89 -11.96 5.39
C ASN A 412 -4.83 -13.10 5.84
N ILE A 413 -4.30 -14.12 6.53
CA ILE A 413 -5.13 -15.14 7.19
C ILE A 413 -6.02 -14.51 8.27
N LEU A 414 -5.44 -13.72 9.17
CA LEU A 414 -6.18 -13.07 10.26
C LEU A 414 -7.24 -12.09 9.76
N GLY A 415 -6.99 -11.44 8.63
CA GLY A 415 -7.92 -10.53 7.95
C GLY A 415 -8.98 -11.24 7.09
N GLY A 416 -8.94 -12.57 7.01
CA GLY A 416 -9.94 -13.35 6.27
C GLY A 416 -9.82 -13.26 4.74
N LEU A 417 -8.64 -12.90 4.20
CA LEU A 417 -8.44 -12.77 2.75
C LEU A 417 -8.32 -14.12 2.01
N TYR A 418 -8.22 -15.23 2.75
CA TYR A 418 -8.08 -16.59 2.21
C TYR A 418 -9.30 -17.48 2.44
N THR A 419 -10.51 -16.91 2.50
CA THR A 419 -11.75 -17.66 2.78
C THR A 419 -12.09 -18.73 1.74
N SER A 420 -11.64 -18.59 0.50
CA SER A 420 -11.86 -19.54 -0.60
C SER A 420 -10.77 -20.60 -0.75
N GLN A 421 -9.65 -20.49 -0.03
CA GLN A 421 -8.50 -21.39 -0.19
C GLN A 421 -8.62 -22.63 0.70
N ILE A 422 -8.19 -23.79 0.16
CA ILE A 422 -8.16 -25.04 0.93
C ILE A 422 -7.03 -25.01 1.98
N PRO A 423 -7.24 -25.56 3.20
CA PRO A 423 -6.24 -25.54 4.27
C PRO A 423 -4.87 -26.12 3.90
N GLN A 424 -4.85 -27.13 3.02
CA GLN A 424 -3.63 -27.75 2.51
C GLN A 424 -2.76 -26.75 1.72
N SER A 425 -3.38 -25.96 0.85
CA SER A 425 -2.69 -24.94 0.03
C SER A 425 -2.07 -23.87 0.93
N LEU A 426 -2.85 -23.38 1.92
CA LEU A 426 -2.35 -22.42 2.91
C LEU A 426 -1.21 -22.98 3.76
N TYR A 427 -1.28 -24.26 4.12
CA TYR A 427 -0.21 -24.90 4.87
C TYR A 427 1.07 -25.03 4.04
N GLN A 428 0.94 -25.29 2.74
CA GLN A 428 2.06 -25.33 1.82
C GLN A 428 2.76 -23.97 1.71
N GLU A 429 2.00 -22.90 1.52
CA GLU A 429 2.53 -21.53 1.48
C GLU A 429 3.23 -21.17 2.79
N ASN A 430 2.62 -21.54 3.91
CA ASN A 430 3.21 -21.38 5.23
C ASN A 430 4.55 -22.14 5.37
N LEU A 431 4.64 -23.39 4.89
CA LEU A 431 5.90 -24.15 4.88
C LEU A 431 6.95 -23.48 3.99
N MET A 432 6.56 -22.95 2.82
CA MET A 432 7.46 -22.24 1.91
C MET A 432 8.01 -20.96 2.56
N LEU A 433 7.19 -20.20 3.28
CA LEU A 433 7.61 -18.99 3.99
C LEU A 433 8.56 -19.32 5.15
N LYS A 434 8.29 -20.39 5.91
CA LYS A 434 9.21 -20.90 6.94
C LYS A 434 10.53 -21.36 6.34
N ALA A 435 10.50 -22.05 5.20
CA ALA A 435 11.70 -22.43 4.47
C ALA A 435 12.50 -21.20 3.99
N LYS A 436 11.84 -20.14 3.48
CA LYS A 436 12.51 -18.87 3.11
C LYS A 436 13.19 -18.22 4.32
N MET A 437 12.56 -18.23 5.51
CA MET A 437 13.20 -17.76 6.75
C MET A 437 14.41 -18.62 7.15
N PHE A 438 14.30 -19.95 7.06
CA PHE A 438 15.41 -20.85 7.33
C PHE A 438 16.58 -20.64 6.36
N GLN A 439 16.30 -20.52 5.06
CA GLN A 439 17.31 -20.25 4.02
C GLN A 439 18.04 -18.93 4.28
N ALA A 440 17.31 -17.87 4.63
CA ALA A 440 17.90 -16.58 5.00
C ALA A 440 18.76 -16.67 6.27
N ARG A 441 18.36 -17.50 7.25
CA ARG A 441 19.14 -17.76 8.46
C ARG A 441 20.50 -18.41 8.15
N VAL A 442 20.52 -19.42 7.28
CA VAL A 442 21.75 -20.16 6.93
C VAL A 442 22.59 -19.49 5.83
N GLY A 443 22.12 -18.37 5.26
CA GLY A 443 22.85 -17.61 4.23
C GLY A 443 22.77 -18.22 2.83
N MET A 444 21.80 -19.10 2.56
CA MET A 444 21.56 -19.62 1.21
C MET A 444 20.99 -18.51 0.33
N LYS A 445 21.55 -18.33 -0.88
CA LYS A 445 20.99 -17.40 -1.87
C LYS A 445 19.61 -17.90 -2.29
N ILE A 446 18.58 -17.13 -1.98
CA ILE A 446 17.22 -17.37 -2.50
C ILE A 446 17.31 -17.10 -4.00
N HIS A 447 17.30 -18.14 -4.84
CA HIS A 447 17.05 -17.96 -6.27
C HIS A 447 15.65 -17.36 -6.41
N GLN A 448 15.59 -16.06 -6.73
CA GLN A 448 14.36 -15.41 -7.11
C GLN A 448 13.94 -15.98 -8.48
N SER A 449 13.18 -17.07 -8.48
CA SER A 449 12.29 -17.36 -9.60
C SER A 449 11.22 -16.28 -9.59
N ALA A 450 11.36 -15.29 -10.48
CA ALA A 450 10.32 -14.35 -10.92
C ALA A 450 9.13 -14.14 -9.95
N GLU A 451 9.38 -13.52 -8.81
CA GLU A 451 8.34 -12.83 -8.02
C GLU A 451 8.72 -11.35 -8.02
N THR A 452 8.53 -10.71 -9.16
CA THR A 452 8.50 -9.26 -9.26
C THR A 452 7.28 -8.76 -8.49
N SER A 453 7.55 -7.85 -7.54
CA SER A 453 6.64 -6.79 -7.07
C SER A 453 5.32 -7.18 -6.38
N VAL A 454 5.37 -7.44 -5.07
CA VAL A 454 4.36 -6.92 -4.11
C VAL A 454 5.05 -6.39 -2.85
N ILE A 455 5.92 -5.41 -3.02
CA ILE A 455 6.19 -4.39 -1.98
C ILE A 455 6.25 -3.06 -2.71
N SER A 456 5.08 -2.54 -3.10
CA SER A 456 4.94 -1.13 -3.41
C SER A 456 4.51 -0.43 -2.12
N THR A 457 5.51 0.09 -1.41
CA THR A 457 5.30 1.25 -0.55
C THR A 457 4.80 2.38 -1.45
N LYS A 458 3.57 2.80 -1.17
CA LYS A 458 2.98 4.06 -1.64
C LYS A 458 4.03 5.16 -1.61
N LYS A 459 4.30 5.76 -2.76
CA LYS A 459 4.58 7.19 -2.87
C LYS A 459 3.32 7.85 -3.40
#